data_AF-A0A0J6JPB5-F1
#
_entry.id   AF-A0A0J6JPB5-F1
#
_cell.length_a   1.000
_cell.length_b   1.000
_cell.length_c   1.000
_cell.angle_alpha   90.00
_cell.angle_beta   90.00
_cell.angle_gamma   90.00
#
_symmetry.space_group_name_H-M   'P 1'
#
loop_
_entity.id
_entity.type
_entity.pdbx_description
1 polymer ?
#
loop_
_entity_poly.entity_id
_entity_poly.type
_entity_poly.pdbx_seq_one_letter_code
_entity_poly.pdbx_strand_id
1 'polypeptide(L)' 'MTHKQLTTCELEQVYDRLADALDQAMADKRELFLVKLALLCAQELGDPGQFHMLSDNALKDL' A
#
# COMPACT_ATOMS: atom_id res chain seq x y z
N MET A 1 17.97 7.01 -4.15
CA MET A 1 17.49 6.30 -5.35
C MET A 1 16.23 7.02 -5.80
N THR A 2 16.09 7.34 -7.08
CA THR A 2 14.94 8.11 -7.59
C THR A 2 13.73 7.19 -7.63
N HIS A 3 12.80 7.32 -6.68
CA HIS A 3 11.51 6.63 -6.77
C HIS A 3 10.78 7.13 -8.00
N LYS A 4 10.63 6.28 -9.01
CA LYS A 4 9.82 6.57 -10.19
C LYS A 4 8.37 6.74 -9.73
N GLN A 5 7.78 7.90 -10.02
CA GLN A 5 6.34 8.10 -9.81
C GLN A 5 5.57 7.21 -10.79
N LEU A 6 4.62 6.45 -10.26
CA LEU A 6 3.72 5.63 -11.08
C LEU A 6 2.82 6.54 -11.90
N THR A 7 2.58 6.14 -13.15
CA THR A 7 1.55 6.75 -13.98
C THR A 7 0.16 6.37 -13.46
N THR A 8 -0.88 7.11 -13.86
CA THR A 8 -2.27 6.79 -13.49
C THR A 8 -2.65 5.36 -13.85
N CYS A 9 -2.24 4.88 -15.02
CA CYS A 9 -2.52 3.51 -15.47
C CYS A 9 -1.79 2.44 -14.63
N GLU A 10 -0.60 2.74 -14.11
CA GLU A 10 0.09 1.85 -13.19
C GLU A 10 -0.58 1.84 -11.81
N LEU A 11 -1.09 2.99 -11.35
CA LEU A 11 -1.85 3.08 -10.10
C LEU A 11 -3.17 2.29 -10.18
N GLU A 12 -3.89 2.35 -11.30
CA GLU A 12 -5.09 1.55 -11.55
C GLU A 12 -4.77 0.05 -11.48
N GLN A 13 -3.70 -0.42 -12.12
CA GLN A 13 -3.27 -1.82 -12.04
C GLN A 13 -2.92 -2.25 -10.61
N VAL A 14 -2.29 -1.38 -9.82
CA VAL A 14 -2.00 -1.64 -8.40
C VAL A 14 -3.30 -1.72 -7.60
N TYR A 15 -4.27 -0.84 -7.87
CA TYR A 15 -5.58 -0.86 -7.22
C TYR A 15 -6.38 -2.11 -7.55
N ASP A 16 -6.48 -2.48 -8.83
CA ASP A 16 -7.17 -3.71 -9.27
C ASP A 16 -6.55 -4.94 -8.59
N ARG A 17 -5.22 -5.02 -8.55
CA ARG A 17 -4.52 -6.11 -7.89
C ARG A 17 -4.78 -6.15 -6.38
N LEU A 18 -4.92 -4.99 -5.73
CA LEU A 18 -5.25 -4.89 -4.31
C LEU A 18 -6.70 -5.36 -4.06
N ALA A 19 -7.64 -4.98 -4.93
CA ALA A 19 -9.03 -5.42 -4.85
C ALA A 19 -9.14 -6.94 -4.99
N ASP A 20 -8.49 -7.53 -5.99
CA ASP A 20 -8.43 -9.00 -6.18
C ASP A 20 -7.83 -9.72 -4.96
N ALA A 21 -6.81 -9.12 -4.33
CA ALA A 21 -6.18 -9.70 -3.14
C ALA A 21 -7.10 -9.62 -1.91
N LEU A 22 -7.86 -8.53 -1.77
CA LEU A 22 -8.84 -8.36 -0.71
C LEU A 22 -10.05 -9.29 -0.86
N ASP A 23 -10.44 -9.60 -2.10
CA ASP A 23 -11.50 -10.57 -2.38
C ASP A 23 -11.06 -12.01 -2.08
N GLN A 24 -9.78 -12.32 -2.30
CA GLN A 24 -9.19 -13.61 -1.90
C GLN A 24 -8.98 -13.72 -0.38
N ALA A 25 -8.78 -12.59 0.31
CA ALA A 25 -8.65 -12.56 1.76
C ALA A 25 -10.01 -12.82 2.42
N MET A 26 -10.05 -13.73 3.41
CA MET A 26 -11.22 -13.90 4.26
C MET A 26 -11.61 -12.55 4.88
N ALA A 27 -12.91 -12.24 4.94
CA ALA A 27 -13.41 -10.93 5.37
C ALA A 27 -12.81 -10.45 6.71
N ASP A 28 -12.69 -11.36 7.68
CA ASP A 28 -12.11 -11.12 9.01
C ASP A 28 -10.59 -10.82 9.00
N LYS A 29 -9.90 -11.18 7.91
CA LYS A 29 -8.45 -11.00 7.75
C LYS A 29 -8.06 -9.89 6.79
N ARG A 30 -9.01 -9.15 6.21
CA ARG A 30 -8.72 -8.07 5.26
C ARG A 30 -7.87 -6.97 5.88
N GLU A 31 -8.22 -6.55 7.10
CA GLU A 31 -7.44 -5.54 7.84
C GLU A 31 -6.03 -6.06 8.16
N LEU A 32 -5.90 -7.29 8.66
CA LEU A 32 -4.61 -7.91 8.94
C LEU A 32 -3.75 -8.06 7.68
N PHE A 33 -4.36 -8.36 6.53
CA PHE A 33 -3.70 -8.40 5.23
C PHE A 33 -3.13 -7.02 4.85
N LEU A 34 -3.94 -5.96 4.95
CA LEU A 34 -3.51 -4.60 4.64
C LEU A 34 -2.37 -4.13 5.53
N VAL A 35 -2.44 -4.40 6.85
CA VAL A 35 -1.35 -4.10 7.78
C VAL A 35 -0.08 -4.85 7.39
N LYS A 36 -0.19 -6.14 7.07
CA LYS A 36 0.97 -6.95 6.66
C LYS A 36 1.57 -6.47 5.32
N LEU A 37 0.72 -6.09 4.36
CA LEU A 37 1.17 -5.53 3.08
C LEU A 37 1.92 -4.21 3.32
N ALA A 38 1.38 -3.31 4.14
CA ALA A 38 2.02 -2.05 4.47
C ALA A 38 3.38 -2.23 5.15
N LEU A 39 3.50 -3.19 6.09
CA LEU A 39 4.79 -3.53 6.71
C LEU A 39 5.81 -4.13 5.73
N LEU A 40 5.37 -4.90 4.74
CA LEU A 40 6.25 -5.39 3.67
C LEU A 40 6.72 -4.22 2.79
N CYS A 41 5.82 -3.31 2.40
CA CYS A 41 6.20 -2.10 1.67
C CYS A 41 7.19 -1.23 2.46
N ALA A 42 7.00 -1.09 3.78
CA ALA A 42 7.93 -0.36 4.64
C ALA A 42 9.33 -0.98 4.66
N GLN A 43 9.43 -2.31 4.66
CA GLN A 43 10.71 -3.02 4.56
C GLN A 43 11.38 -2.81 3.20
N GLU A 44 10.63 -2.88 2.11
CA GLU A 44 11.15 -2.63 0.75
C GLU A 44 11.56 -1.16 0.54
N LEU A 45 10.84 -0.22 1.17
CA LEU A 45 11.20 1.20 1.22
C LEU A 45 12.53 1.42 1.95
N GLY A 46 12.84 0.60 2.96
CA GLY A 46 14.05 0.70 3.77
C GLY A 46 14.15 1.95 4.65
N ASP A 47 13.09 2.76 4.70
CA ASP A 47 13.03 4.03 5.44
C ASP A 47 11.70 4.15 6.20
N PRO A 48 11.71 4.05 7.54
CA PRO A 48 10.50 4.17 8.35
C PRO A 48 9.92 5.58 8.35
N GLY A 49 10.75 6.63 8.17
CA GLY A 49 10.31 8.02 8.09
C GLY A 49 9.49 8.29 6.83
N GLN A 50 9.92 7.76 5.68
CA GLN A 50 9.12 7.81 4.45
C GLN A 50 7.79 7.07 4.61
N PHE A 51 7.79 5.88 5.21
CA PHE A 51 6.55 5.14 5.45
C PHE A 51 5.59 5.91 6.37
N HIS A 52 6.10 6.55 7.44
CA HIS A 52 5.28 7.39 8.32
C HIS A 52 4.71 8.61 7.59
N MET A 53 5.50 9.29 6.75
CA MET A 53 4.99 10.41 5.94
C MET A 53 3.90 9.97 4.97
N LEU A 54 4.08 8.83 4.28
CA LEU A 54 3.07 8.27 3.38
C LEU A 54 1.78 7.91 4.13
N SER A 55 1.92 7.35 5.34
CA SER A 55 0.78 7.01 6.20
C SER A 55 0.01 8.25 6.65
N ASP A 56 0.71 9.31 7.07
CA ASP A 56 0.10 10.58 7.46
C ASP A 56 -0.59 11.28 6.26
N ASN A 57 0.02 11.24 5.08
CA ASN A 57 -0.60 11.75 3.86
C ASN A 57 -1.87 10.97 3.49
N ALA A 58 -1.86 9.64 3.59
CA ALA A 58 -3.05 8.83 3.35
C ALA A 58 -4.19 9.16 4.34
N LEU A 59 -3.87 9.38 5.62
CA LEU A 59 -4.86 9.78 6.63
C LEU A 59 -5.47 11.16 6.37
N LYS A 60 -4.76 12.07 5.68
CA LYS A 60 -5.27 13.40 5.32
C LYS A 60 -6.16 13.39 4.07
N ASP A 61 -6.00 12.39 3.21
CA ASP A 61 -6.73 12.24 1.94
C ASP A 61 -7.95 11.31 2.07
N LEU A 62 -8.09 10.63 3.21
CA LEU A 62 -9.21 9.77 3.62
C LEU A 62 -10.49 10.56 3.93
#